data_AF-A0A383EMQ4-F1
#
_entry.id   AF-A0A383EMQ4-F1
#
_cell.length_a   1.000
_cell.length_b   1.000
_cell.length_c   1.000
_cell.angle_alpha   90.00
_cell.angle_beta   90.00
_cell.angle_gamma   90.00
#
_symmetry.space_group_name_H-M   'P 1'
#
loop_
_entity.id
_entity.type
_entity.pdbx_description
1 polymer ?
#
loop_
_entity_poly.entity_id
_entity_poly.type
_entity_poly.pdbx_seq_one_letter_code
_entity_poly.pdbx_strand_id
1 'polypeptide(L)'
;GEEEELFAASRVGTRSDRMLLVLVDEMNLARVEYYFSEFLSKLEMRRAVSDPGNSVMRRPAEIELEGAVRGDGDEDSAQAEIRLWVGGNVLFAGTMNEDESTQTLSDKVLDRANVLRFGKPPPRTLSVGPRSDEFRQGNYLTHDNWASWRQEVTQERWTDDVNGWLETLNESLDAIGRPFGWRIREGIHQYIANYPGVGAQEAYKQAMADQVEQKIMPKLRGVDIHQQQA
;
A
#
# COMPACT_ATOMS: atom_id res chain seq x y z
N GLY A 1 25.94 2.20 27.73
CA GLY A 1 26.63 3.42 28.24
C GLY A 1 25.82 4.68 28.05
N GLU A 2 25.68 5.18 26.81
CA GLU A 2 24.64 6.17 26.43
C GLU A 2 23.88 5.69 25.18
N GLU A 3 24.54 4.93 24.30
CA GLU A 3 23.91 4.29 23.13
C GLU A 3 22.91 3.16 23.51
N GLU A 4 23.21 2.37 24.53
CA GLU A 4 22.24 1.40 25.09
C GLU A 4 21.02 2.08 25.70
N GLU A 5 21.13 3.32 26.16
CA GLU A 5 20.00 4.07 26.72
C GLU A 5 19.11 4.64 25.60
N LEU A 6 19.67 4.98 24.43
CA LEU A 6 18.88 5.28 23.23
C LEU A 6 18.14 4.05 22.70
N PHE A 7 18.78 2.88 22.72
CA PHE A 7 18.13 1.60 22.37
C PHE A 7 17.15 1.13 23.46
N ALA A 8 17.39 1.41 24.74
CA ALA A 8 16.46 1.12 25.83
C ALA A 8 15.29 2.12 25.87
N ALA A 9 15.47 3.36 25.41
CA ALA A 9 14.38 4.31 25.14
C ALA A 9 13.56 3.91 23.90
N SER A 10 14.12 3.07 23.02
CA SER A 10 13.37 2.34 21.99
C SER A 10 12.70 1.08 22.51
N ARG A 11 12.49 0.95 23.84
CA ARG A 11 11.44 0.09 24.39
C ARG A 11 10.24 0.24 23.46
N VAL A 12 9.94 -0.85 22.75
CA VAL A 12 8.73 -1.09 21.99
C VAL A 12 7.60 -1.14 23.03
N GLY A 13 7.39 -0.03 23.76
CA GLY A 13 6.11 0.31 24.33
C GLY A 13 5.19 0.29 23.13
N THR A 14 4.23 -0.61 23.18
CA THR A 14 3.30 -0.97 22.11
C THR A 14 2.83 0.28 21.38
N ARG A 15 3.55 0.70 20.32
CA ARG A 15 3.13 1.78 19.40
C ARG A 15 1.93 1.34 18.56
N SER A 16 1.27 0.26 18.97
CA SER A 16 0.02 -0.29 18.48
C SER A 16 -1.12 0.72 18.57
N ASP A 17 -1.03 1.72 19.45
CA ASP A 17 -2.00 2.81 19.59
C ASP A 17 -1.95 3.81 18.42
N ARG A 18 -0.86 3.86 17.65
CA ARG A 18 -0.59 4.88 16.63
C ARG A 18 -0.50 4.29 15.24
N MET A 19 -0.89 5.09 14.25
CA MET A 19 -0.58 4.82 12.86
C MET A 19 0.90 5.08 12.59
N LEU A 20 1.55 4.12 11.93
CA LEU A 20 2.95 4.15 11.53
C LEU A 20 3.01 4.15 10.00
N LEU A 21 3.87 5.00 9.42
CA LEU A 21 4.14 5.01 8.00
C LEU A 21 5.59 4.65 7.75
N VAL A 22 5.82 3.58 7.02
CA VAL A 22 7.14 3.16 6.56
C VAL A 22 7.34 3.70 5.14
N LEU A 23 8.37 4.52 4.98
CA LEU A 23 8.77 5.07 3.69
C LEU A 23 9.92 4.23 3.13
N VAL A 24 9.74 3.75 1.91
CA VAL A 24 10.78 3.03 1.17
C VAL A 24 11.16 3.88 -0.03
N ASP A 25 12.37 4.40 -0.03
CA ASP A 25 12.86 5.26 -1.10
C ASP A 25 13.43 4.41 -2.24
N GLU A 26 13.29 4.88 -3.48
CA GLU A 26 13.95 4.30 -4.66
C GLU A 26 13.69 2.80 -4.86
N MET A 27 12.44 2.37 -4.70
CA MET A 27 12.07 0.95 -4.71
C MET A 27 12.43 0.25 -6.02
N ASN A 28 12.38 0.95 -7.15
CA ASN A 28 12.53 0.36 -8.48
C ASN A 28 13.97 0.32 -9.01
N LEU A 29 14.97 0.60 -8.17
CA LEU A 29 16.38 0.32 -8.49
C LEU A 29 16.63 -1.17 -8.71
N ALA A 30 15.93 -2.01 -7.94
CA ALA A 30 15.86 -3.44 -8.13
C ALA A 30 14.46 -3.85 -8.59
N ARG A 31 14.32 -5.08 -9.10
CA ARG A 31 13.00 -5.64 -9.39
C ARG A 31 12.21 -5.81 -8.08
N VAL A 32 11.30 -4.86 -7.83
CA VAL A 32 10.45 -4.78 -6.62
C VAL A 32 9.76 -6.11 -6.32
N GLU A 33 9.34 -6.82 -7.36
CA GLU A 33 8.68 -8.11 -7.20
C GLU A 33 9.52 -9.17 -6.48
N TYR A 34 10.84 -9.15 -6.58
CA TYR A 34 11.67 -10.20 -5.98
C TYR A 34 11.79 -10.09 -4.47
N TYR A 35 11.85 -8.87 -3.94
CA TYR A 35 11.98 -8.68 -2.48
C TYR A 35 10.66 -8.28 -1.81
N PHE A 36 9.72 -7.67 -2.56
CA PHE A 36 8.50 -7.11 -1.98
C PHE A 36 7.26 -7.98 -2.19
N SER A 37 7.29 -8.95 -3.12
CA SER A 37 6.11 -9.80 -3.36
C SER A 37 5.75 -10.69 -2.17
N GLU A 38 6.75 -11.25 -1.49
CA GLU A 38 6.52 -12.02 -0.27
C GLU A 38 5.91 -11.13 0.82
N PHE A 39 6.49 -9.95 1.02
CA PHE A 39 5.99 -8.95 1.95
C PHE A 39 4.51 -8.60 1.68
N LEU A 40 4.17 -8.31 0.42
CA LEU A 40 2.79 -8.04 -0.01
C LEU A 40 1.86 -9.23 0.24
N SER A 41 2.33 -10.46 0.00
CA SER A 41 1.54 -11.67 0.26
C SER A 41 1.22 -11.83 1.75
N LYS A 42 2.20 -11.61 2.63
CA LYS A 42 2.02 -11.67 4.08
C LYS A 42 1.03 -10.60 4.58
N LEU A 43 1.13 -9.38 4.07
CA LEU A 43 0.16 -8.31 4.35
C LEU A 43 -1.26 -8.64 3.87
N GLU A 44 -1.38 -9.44 2.81
CA GLU A 44 -2.67 -9.91 2.32
C GLU A 44 -3.29 -10.95 3.25
N MET A 45 -2.50 -11.96 3.63
CA MET A 45 -2.89 -13.02 4.56
C MET A 45 -3.26 -12.47 5.93
N ARG A 46 -2.61 -11.38 6.36
CA ARG A 46 -2.94 -10.64 7.58
C ARG A 46 -4.41 -10.30 7.68
N ARG A 47 -5.07 -9.92 6.57
CA ARG A 47 -6.50 -9.54 6.56
C ARG A 47 -7.43 -10.71 6.89
N ALA A 48 -6.98 -11.94 6.68
CA ALA A 48 -7.71 -13.15 7.01
C ALA A 48 -7.48 -13.63 8.46
N VAL A 49 -6.55 -13.02 9.19
CA VAL A 49 -6.28 -13.38 10.59
C VAL A 49 -7.35 -12.78 11.49
N SER A 50 -8.22 -13.64 12.02
CA SER A 50 -9.33 -13.22 12.88
C SER A 50 -8.86 -12.78 14.28
N ASP A 51 -7.84 -13.44 14.83
CA ASP A 51 -7.29 -13.13 16.15
C ASP A 51 -5.79 -12.82 16.07
N PRO A 52 -5.43 -11.53 15.93
CA PRO A 52 -4.07 -11.05 16.09
C PRO A 52 -3.57 -11.07 17.53
N GLY A 53 -4.16 -11.85 18.45
CA GLY A 53 -3.62 -12.23 19.75
C GLY A 53 -2.99 -13.62 19.72
N ASN A 54 -3.47 -14.49 18.82
CA ASN A 54 -3.06 -15.88 18.71
C ASN A 54 -1.84 -16.05 17.78
N SER A 55 -0.72 -16.55 18.31
CA SER A 55 0.52 -16.76 17.54
C SER A 55 0.37 -17.80 16.43
N VAL A 56 -0.42 -18.86 16.64
CA VAL A 56 -0.65 -19.91 15.64
C VAL A 56 -1.39 -19.35 14.43
N MET A 57 -2.38 -18.48 14.67
CA MET A 57 -3.18 -17.85 13.62
C MET A 57 -2.41 -16.77 12.86
N ARG A 58 -1.50 -16.06 13.54
CA ARG A 58 -0.67 -15.01 12.93
C ARG A 58 0.50 -15.56 12.12
N ARG A 59 1.07 -16.70 12.51
CA ARG A 59 2.27 -17.30 11.92
C ARG A 59 2.29 -17.33 10.38
N PRO A 60 1.20 -17.69 9.67
CA PRO A 60 1.21 -17.70 8.21
C PRO A 60 1.45 -16.32 7.58
N ALA A 61 1.02 -15.26 8.27
CA ALA A 61 1.11 -13.86 7.86
C ALA A 61 2.30 -13.11 8.49
N GLU A 62 3.15 -13.80 9.25
CA GLU A 62 4.42 -13.25 9.74
C GLU A 62 5.48 -13.29 8.64
N ILE A 63 6.31 -12.26 8.60
CA ILE A 63 7.46 -12.14 7.70
C ILE A 63 8.64 -12.81 8.37
N GLU A 64 9.28 -13.72 7.66
CA GLU A 64 10.46 -14.43 8.13
C GLU A 64 11.69 -13.65 7.68
N LEU A 65 12.53 -13.24 8.64
CA LEU A 65 13.78 -12.53 8.38
C LEU A 65 14.93 -13.54 8.51
N GLU A 66 15.44 -13.99 7.37
CA GLU A 66 16.59 -14.90 7.31
C GLU A 66 17.87 -14.18 7.74
N GLY A 67 18.72 -14.85 8.52
CA GLY A 67 20.05 -14.36 8.88
C GLY A 67 20.12 -13.41 10.09
N ALA A 68 19.02 -13.24 10.84
CA ALA A 68 19.06 -12.45 12.05
C ALA A 68 19.80 -13.21 13.18
N VAL A 69 21.04 -12.78 13.45
CA VAL A 69 21.82 -13.27 14.59
C VAL A 69 21.25 -12.63 15.86
N ARG A 70 20.73 -13.44 16.78
CA ARG A 70 20.52 -12.98 18.16
C ARG A 70 21.91 -12.73 18.75
N GLY A 71 22.25 -11.46 18.96
CA GLY A 71 23.54 -11.02 19.48
C GLY A 71 23.73 -11.29 20.97
N ASP A 72 23.51 -12.52 21.42
CA ASP A 72 24.10 -13.02 22.66
C ASP A 72 25.14 -14.06 22.25
N GLY A 73 26.42 -13.75 22.53
CA GLY A 73 27.60 -14.39 21.98
C GLY A 73 27.86 -15.84 22.41
N ASP A 74 26.91 -16.74 22.21
CA ASP A 74 27.15 -18.18 22.18
C ASP A 74 27.23 -18.65 20.73
N GLU A 75 28.36 -19.28 20.38
CA GLU A 75 28.64 -19.87 19.06
C GLU A 75 27.65 -21.00 18.67
N ASP A 76 26.79 -21.42 19.61
CA ASP A 76 25.70 -22.39 19.44
C ASP A 76 24.30 -21.75 19.27
N SER A 77 24.22 -20.42 19.12
CA SER A 77 22.97 -19.70 18.82
C SER A 77 22.57 -19.94 17.37
N ALA A 78 22.05 -21.15 17.09
CA ALA A 78 21.47 -21.54 15.82
C ALA A 78 20.61 -20.40 15.26
N GLN A 79 20.91 -20.00 14.03
CA GLN A 79 20.17 -19.05 13.18
C GLN A 79 18.72 -18.87 13.66
N ALA A 80 18.49 -17.87 14.50
CA ALA A 80 17.17 -17.66 15.07
C ALA A 80 16.33 -17.00 13.98
N GLU A 81 15.35 -17.73 13.44
CA GLU A 81 14.34 -17.15 12.56
C GLU A 81 13.60 -16.03 13.31
N ILE A 82 13.89 -14.78 12.97
CA ILE A 82 13.09 -13.66 13.47
C ILE A 82 11.83 -13.59 12.62
N ARG A 83 10.68 -13.75 13.28
CA ARG A 83 9.36 -13.60 12.66
C ARG A 83 8.77 -12.27 13.07
N LEU A 84 8.34 -11.47 12.09
CA LEU A 84 7.78 -10.15 12.30
C LEU A 84 6.29 -10.12 11.94
N TRP A 85 5.46 -9.78 12.92
CA TRP A 85 4.05 -9.44 12.70
C TRP A 85 3.91 -7.95 12.36
N VAL A 86 3.30 -7.64 11.21
CA VAL A 86 3.03 -6.27 10.79
C VAL A 86 1.57 -5.91 11.12
N GLY A 87 1.37 -5.15 12.20
CA GLY A 87 0.06 -4.73 12.66
C GLY A 87 -0.75 -3.92 11.63
N GLY A 88 -2.08 -3.89 11.78
CA GLY A 88 -2.99 -3.12 10.92
C GLY A 88 -2.76 -1.61 10.96
N ASN A 89 -2.00 -1.13 11.95
CA ASN A 89 -1.60 0.24 12.14
C ASN A 89 -0.34 0.65 11.36
N VAL A 90 0.24 -0.24 10.54
CA VAL A 90 1.41 0.07 9.71
C VAL A 90 1.02 0.21 8.24
N LEU A 91 1.35 1.37 7.66
CA LEU A 91 1.20 1.72 6.25
C LEU A 91 2.59 1.72 5.58
N PHE A 92 2.62 1.41 4.30
CA PHE A 92 3.84 1.43 3.48
C PHE A 92 3.63 2.38 2.32
N ALA A 93 4.58 3.28 2.11
CA ALA A 93 4.65 4.11 0.91
C ALA A 93 6.03 3.99 0.28
N GLY A 94 6.03 3.69 -1.01
CA GLY A 94 7.21 3.57 -1.83
C GLY A 94 7.37 4.78 -2.73
N THR A 95 8.58 5.26 -2.91
CA THR A 95 8.92 6.15 -4.04
C THR A 95 9.61 5.31 -5.11
N MET A 96 9.48 5.77 -6.36
CA MET A 96 10.21 5.18 -7.47
C MET A 96 10.43 6.27 -8.51
N ASN A 97 11.62 6.29 -9.11
CA ASN A 97 11.93 7.23 -10.19
C ASN A 97 11.38 6.70 -11.51
N GLU A 98 10.84 7.59 -12.36
CA GLU A 98 10.39 7.21 -13.71
C GLU A 98 11.51 7.24 -14.77
N ASP A 99 12.77 7.33 -14.34
CA ASP A 99 13.92 7.42 -15.24
C ASP A 99 14.16 6.12 -16.02
N GLU A 100 14.71 6.25 -17.23
CA GLU A 100 14.95 5.17 -18.22
C GLU A 100 15.80 3.99 -17.69
N SER A 101 16.52 4.21 -16.59
CA SER A 101 17.37 3.19 -15.94
C SER A 101 16.63 2.29 -14.95
N THR A 102 15.33 2.52 -14.73
CA THR A 102 14.57 1.85 -13.68
C THR A 102 13.68 0.72 -14.21
N GLN A 103 13.46 -0.31 -13.38
CA GLN A 103 12.61 -1.44 -13.75
C GLN A 103 11.13 -1.07 -13.61
N THR A 104 10.30 -1.48 -14.57
CA THR A 104 8.85 -1.32 -14.46
C THR A 104 8.28 -2.19 -13.35
N LEU A 105 7.23 -1.70 -12.69
CA LEU A 105 6.48 -2.48 -11.70
C LEU A 105 5.73 -3.61 -12.41
N SER A 106 5.80 -4.83 -11.87
CA SER A 106 5.06 -5.96 -12.42
C SER A 106 3.58 -5.91 -12.04
N ASP A 107 2.74 -6.59 -12.81
CA ASP A 107 1.31 -6.70 -12.55
C ASP A 107 1.01 -7.21 -11.13
N LYS A 108 1.84 -8.10 -10.59
CA LYS A 108 1.72 -8.61 -9.22
C LYS A 108 1.81 -7.52 -8.15
N VAL A 109 2.63 -6.50 -8.39
CA VAL A 109 2.79 -5.36 -7.47
C VAL A 109 1.68 -4.33 -7.72
N LEU A 110 1.39 -4.02 -8.99
CA LEU A 110 0.33 -3.10 -9.38
C LEU A 110 -1.06 -3.53 -8.90
N ASP A 111 -1.33 -4.83 -8.84
CA ASP A 111 -2.58 -5.39 -8.32
C ASP A 111 -2.80 -5.11 -6.82
N ARG A 112 -1.72 -4.86 -6.06
CA ARG A 112 -1.72 -4.78 -4.59
C ARG A 112 -1.42 -3.39 -4.04
N ALA A 113 -1.02 -2.45 -4.90
CA ALA A 113 -0.71 -1.07 -4.52
C ALA A 113 -1.61 -0.08 -5.28
N ASN A 114 -1.55 1.19 -4.86
CA ASN A 114 -2.01 2.33 -5.66
C ASN A 114 -0.78 3.08 -6.13
N VAL A 115 -0.73 3.42 -7.42
CA VAL A 115 0.37 4.21 -7.98
C VAL A 115 -0.08 5.67 -8.04
N LEU A 116 0.55 6.50 -7.23
CA LEU A 116 0.37 7.95 -7.29
C LEU A 116 1.43 8.54 -8.22
N ARG A 117 1.00 9.29 -9.24
CA ARG A 117 1.89 9.98 -10.15
C ARG A 117 1.86 11.46 -9.88
N PHE A 118 3.04 12.06 -9.78
CA PHE A 118 3.17 13.50 -9.65
C PHE A 118 3.39 14.08 -11.04
N GLY A 119 2.39 14.79 -11.55
CA GLY A 119 2.53 15.55 -12.78
C GLY A 119 3.55 16.68 -12.65
N LYS A 120 3.75 17.42 -13.76
CA LYS A 120 4.61 18.60 -13.76
C LYS A 120 4.17 19.55 -12.63
N PRO A 121 5.07 19.94 -11.72
CA PRO A 121 4.70 20.86 -10.66
C PRO A 121 4.23 22.18 -11.30
N PRO A 122 3.21 22.83 -10.72
CA PRO A 122 2.80 24.14 -11.18
C PRO A 122 4.00 25.10 -11.16
N PRO A 123 4.03 26.13 -12.03
CA PRO A 123 5.11 27.11 -12.03
C PRO A 123 5.31 27.62 -10.59
N ARG A 124 6.57 27.59 -10.13
CA ARG A 124 6.94 27.93 -8.75
C ARG A 124 6.39 29.31 -8.38
N THR A 125 5.23 29.35 -7.74
CA THR A 125 4.98 30.36 -6.74
C THR A 125 5.80 29.91 -5.54
N LEU A 126 6.80 30.70 -5.13
CA LEU A 126 7.46 30.51 -3.84
C LEU A 126 6.45 30.83 -2.72
N SER A 127 5.37 30.07 -2.63
CA SER A 127 4.57 30.02 -1.43
C SER A 127 5.40 29.28 -0.41
N VAL A 128 5.97 30.05 0.52
CA VAL A 128 6.40 29.54 1.81
C VAL A 128 5.14 28.94 2.44
N GLY A 129 4.87 27.66 2.15
CA GLY A 129 3.91 26.90 2.93
C GLY A 129 4.32 26.98 4.40
N PRO A 130 3.37 26.87 5.34
CA PRO A 130 3.69 26.92 6.75
C PRO A 130 4.87 25.99 7.02
N ARG A 131 5.95 26.55 7.56
CA ARG A 131 7.14 25.78 7.94
C ARG A 131 6.68 24.64 8.84
N SER A 132 7.23 23.46 8.60
CA SER A 132 6.94 22.17 9.24
C SER A 132 6.87 22.15 10.78
N ASP A 133 7.22 23.24 11.46
CA ASP A 133 7.24 23.32 12.92
C ASP A 133 5.83 23.42 13.54
N GLU A 134 4.81 23.91 12.82
CA GLU A 134 3.41 23.85 13.30
C GLU A 134 2.85 22.41 13.26
N PHE A 135 3.23 21.61 12.26
CA PHE A 135 2.82 20.21 12.16
C PHE A 135 3.44 19.30 13.23
N ARG A 136 4.61 19.69 13.77
CA ARG A 136 5.29 18.93 14.85
C ARG A 136 4.57 19.00 16.20
N GLN A 137 3.66 19.95 16.38
CA GLN A 137 2.88 20.09 17.62
C GLN A 137 1.58 19.28 17.61
N GLY A 138 1.27 18.59 16.52
CA GLY A 138 0.11 17.69 16.44
C GLY A 138 0.33 16.41 17.26
N ASN A 139 -0.69 15.99 18.00
CA ASN A 139 -0.74 14.64 18.56
C ASN A 139 -0.65 13.61 17.42
N TYR A 140 -0.03 12.46 17.68
CA TYR A 140 0.05 11.36 16.73
C TYR A 140 -1.34 10.88 16.32
N LEU A 141 -1.49 10.44 15.07
CA LEU A 141 -2.73 9.80 14.61
C LEU A 141 -2.86 8.43 15.27
N THR A 142 -3.93 8.23 16.05
CA THR A 142 -4.21 6.94 16.68
C THR A 142 -4.82 5.96 15.69
N HIS A 143 -4.59 4.66 15.93
CA HIS A 143 -5.21 3.59 15.14
C HIS A 143 -6.74 3.64 15.21
N ASP A 144 -7.31 3.98 16.37
CA ASP A 144 -8.77 4.08 16.55
C ASP A 144 -9.37 5.25 15.76
N ASN A 145 -8.71 6.42 15.75
CA ASN A 145 -9.15 7.55 14.94
C ASN A 145 -9.10 7.19 13.45
N TRP A 146 -8.03 6.56 13.00
CA TRP A 146 -7.95 6.07 11.62
C TRP A 146 -9.05 5.06 11.30
N ALA A 147 -9.32 4.10 12.19
CA ALA A 147 -10.39 3.14 12.02
C ALA A 147 -11.77 3.80 11.93
N SER A 148 -11.99 4.88 12.68
CA SER A 148 -13.25 5.66 12.66
C SER A 148 -13.52 6.35 11.31
N TRP A 149 -12.47 6.65 10.53
CA TRP A 149 -12.61 7.27 9.22
C TRP A 149 -12.92 6.24 8.13
N ARG A 150 -12.65 4.95 8.39
CA ARG A 150 -12.88 3.91 7.41
C ARG A 150 -14.37 3.55 7.35
N GLN A 151 -14.92 3.60 6.15
CA GLN A 151 -16.26 3.14 5.85
C GLN A 151 -16.19 1.76 5.20
N GLU A 152 -17.08 0.87 5.64
CA GLU A 152 -17.31 -0.40 4.96
C GLU A 152 -18.06 -0.15 3.65
N VAL A 153 -17.77 -0.96 2.64
CA VAL A 153 -18.47 -0.89 1.36
C VAL A 153 -19.90 -1.38 1.57
N THR A 154 -20.84 -0.44 1.58
CA THR A 154 -22.27 -0.75 1.56
C THR A 154 -22.82 -0.51 0.16
N GLN A 155 -23.91 -1.21 -0.19
CA GLN A 155 -24.59 -0.92 -1.45
C GLN A 155 -25.22 0.47 -1.38
N GLU A 156 -24.70 1.36 -2.20
CA GLU A 156 -25.14 2.74 -2.32
C GLU A 156 -25.61 3.02 -3.75
N ARG A 157 -26.21 4.20 -3.96
CA ARG A 157 -26.75 4.60 -5.28
C ARG A 157 -25.70 4.55 -6.40
N TRP A 158 -24.43 4.77 -6.07
CA TRP A 158 -23.33 4.76 -7.04
C TRP A 158 -22.79 3.36 -7.35
N THR A 159 -23.15 2.33 -6.55
CA THR A 159 -22.56 0.99 -6.68
C THR A 159 -22.87 0.36 -8.04
N ASP A 160 -24.10 0.53 -8.54
CA ASP A 160 -24.52 -0.02 -9.83
C ASP A 160 -23.84 0.68 -11.01
N ASP A 161 -23.72 2.02 -10.96
CA ASP A 161 -22.99 2.80 -11.96
C ASP A 161 -21.52 2.34 -12.05
N VAL A 162 -20.85 2.25 -10.91
CA VAL A 162 -19.45 1.82 -10.82
C VAL A 162 -19.28 0.38 -11.31
N ASN A 163 -20.21 -0.51 -10.97
CA ASN A 163 -20.20 -1.88 -11.46
C ASN A 163 -20.28 -1.95 -12.99
N GLY A 164 -21.18 -1.18 -13.60
CA GLY A 164 -21.31 -1.10 -15.05
C GLY A 164 -20.04 -0.55 -15.71
N TRP A 165 -19.45 0.51 -15.16
CA TRP A 165 -18.20 1.06 -15.69
C TRP A 165 -17.03 0.07 -15.57
N LEU A 166 -16.92 -0.64 -14.45
CA LEU A 166 -15.86 -1.64 -14.25
C LEU A 166 -16.01 -2.83 -15.18
N GLU A 167 -17.24 -3.24 -15.50
CA GLU A 167 -17.50 -4.30 -16.48
C GLU A 167 -17.07 -3.87 -17.88
N THR A 168 -17.52 -2.71 -18.36
CA THR A 168 -17.10 -2.16 -19.66
C THR A 168 -15.59 -1.98 -19.75
N LEU A 169 -14.96 -1.52 -18.68
CA LEU A 169 -13.51 -1.32 -18.63
C LEU A 169 -12.78 -2.67 -18.65
N ASN A 170 -13.26 -3.67 -17.91
CA ASN A 170 -12.66 -5.00 -17.91
C ASN A 170 -12.80 -5.70 -19.26
N GLU A 171 -13.96 -5.60 -19.93
CA GLU A 171 -14.15 -6.10 -21.30
C GLU A 171 -13.18 -5.45 -22.29
N SER A 172 -13.00 -4.13 -22.19
CA SER A 172 -12.06 -3.39 -23.04
C SER A 172 -10.60 -3.81 -22.80
N LEU A 173 -10.25 -4.10 -21.54
CA LEU A 173 -8.92 -4.60 -21.18
C LEU A 173 -8.70 -6.07 -21.56
N ASP A 174 -9.76 -6.89 -21.53
CA ASP A 174 -9.73 -8.27 -21.98
C ASP A 174 -9.41 -8.35 -23.47
N ALA A 175 -9.96 -7.42 -24.27
CA ALA A 175 -9.66 -7.30 -25.69
C ALA A 175 -8.17 -7.05 -25.99
N ILE A 176 -7.40 -6.48 -25.06
CA ILE A 176 -5.93 -6.29 -25.18
C ILE A 176 -5.13 -7.31 -24.35
N GLY A 177 -5.78 -8.37 -23.86
CA GLY A 177 -5.14 -9.45 -23.11
C GLY A 177 -4.69 -9.06 -21.70
N ARG A 178 -5.27 -8.01 -21.11
CA ARG A 178 -4.91 -7.51 -19.77
C ARG A 178 -6.12 -7.31 -18.85
N PRO A 179 -7.03 -8.28 -18.71
CA PRO A 179 -8.16 -8.15 -17.78
C PRO A 179 -7.65 -8.02 -16.34
N PHE A 180 -8.47 -7.44 -15.45
CA PHE A 180 -8.18 -7.41 -14.02
C PHE A 180 -9.12 -8.31 -13.23
N GLY A 181 -8.56 -8.90 -12.16
CA GLY A 181 -9.31 -9.76 -11.27
C GLY A 181 -10.17 -9.02 -10.25
N TRP A 182 -10.95 -9.78 -9.49
CA TRP A 182 -11.83 -9.32 -8.43
C TRP A 182 -11.14 -8.42 -7.38
N ARG A 183 -9.83 -8.60 -7.14
CA ARG A 183 -9.05 -7.80 -6.19
C ARG A 183 -9.02 -6.33 -6.56
N ILE A 184 -8.88 -6.00 -7.85
CA ILE A 184 -8.87 -4.61 -8.29
C ILE A 184 -10.25 -4.01 -8.12
N ARG A 185 -11.30 -4.72 -8.54
CA ARG A 185 -12.69 -4.31 -8.33
C ARG A 185 -12.98 -3.99 -6.87
N GLU A 186 -12.65 -4.90 -5.96
CA GLU A 186 -12.83 -4.72 -4.52
C GLU A 186 -12.07 -3.49 -4.00
N GLY A 187 -10.81 -3.31 -4.43
CA GLY A 187 -10.02 -2.14 -4.06
C GLY A 187 -10.62 -0.82 -4.55
N ILE A 188 -11.23 -0.81 -5.74
CA ILE A 188 -11.90 0.38 -6.29
C ILE A 188 -13.15 0.70 -5.47
N HIS A 189 -13.99 -0.28 -5.15
CA HIS A 189 -15.16 -0.05 -4.29
C HIS A 189 -14.76 0.47 -2.91
N GLN A 190 -13.73 -0.12 -2.29
CA GLN A 190 -13.22 0.34 -1.00
C GLN A 190 -12.70 1.78 -1.07
N TYR A 191 -12.01 2.15 -2.14
CA TYR A 191 -11.53 3.52 -2.33
C TYR A 191 -12.69 4.52 -2.47
N ILE A 192 -13.68 4.20 -3.31
CA ILE A 192 -14.83 5.08 -3.56
C ILE A 192 -15.65 5.26 -2.28
N ALA A 193 -15.91 4.19 -1.53
CA ALA A 193 -16.62 4.26 -0.24
C ALA A 193 -15.91 5.15 0.79
N ASN A 194 -14.57 5.25 0.70
CA ASN A 194 -13.76 6.06 1.61
C ASN A 194 -13.39 7.43 1.01
N TYR A 195 -13.94 7.80 -0.15
CA TYR A 195 -13.62 9.05 -0.81
C TYR A 195 -14.32 10.23 -0.12
N PRO A 196 -13.63 11.36 0.15
CA PRO A 196 -14.21 12.49 0.83
C PRO A 196 -15.47 13.01 0.11
N GLY A 197 -16.60 13.00 0.82
CA GLY A 197 -17.86 13.50 0.28
C GLY A 197 -18.52 12.58 -0.77
N VAL A 198 -18.21 11.27 -0.81
CA VAL A 198 -18.81 10.31 -1.75
C VAL A 198 -20.34 10.35 -1.80
N GLY A 199 -21.01 10.68 -0.68
CA GLY A 199 -22.47 10.85 -0.63
C GLY A 199 -23.01 12.03 -1.44
N ALA A 200 -22.15 12.91 -1.96
CA ALA A 200 -22.51 13.96 -2.92
C ALA A 200 -22.63 13.37 -4.34
N GLN A 201 -23.51 13.97 -5.14
CA GLN A 201 -23.96 13.41 -6.43
C GLN A 201 -22.85 13.17 -7.47
N GLU A 202 -21.68 13.81 -7.37
CA GLU A 202 -20.61 13.71 -8.37
C GLU A 202 -19.26 13.21 -7.81
N ALA A 203 -19.14 13.07 -6.49
CA ALA A 203 -17.86 12.73 -5.85
C ALA A 203 -17.40 11.31 -6.20
N TYR A 204 -18.32 10.35 -6.32
CA TYR A 204 -18.00 8.98 -6.73
C TYR A 204 -17.43 8.90 -8.15
N LYS A 205 -17.78 9.84 -9.04
CA LYS A 205 -17.24 9.89 -10.41
C LYS A 205 -15.78 10.34 -10.41
N GLN A 206 -15.43 11.30 -9.56
CA GLN A 206 -14.04 11.72 -9.34
C GLN A 206 -13.23 10.59 -8.71
N ALA A 207 -13.78 9.95 -7.68
CA ALA A 207 -13.15 8.80 -7.03
C ALA A 207 -12.89 7.65 -8.02
N MET A 208 -13.83 7.40 -8.94
CA MET A 208 -13.66 6.44 -10.02
C MET A 208 -12.56 6.87 -10.99
N ALA A 209 -12.51 8.14 -11.40
CA ALA A 209 -11.47 8.67 -12.28
C ALA A 209 -10.08 8.50 -11.64
N ASP A 210 -9.93 8.80 -10.35
CA ASP A 210 -8.69 8.60 -9.60
C ASP A 210 -8.28 7.13 -9.57
N GLN A 211 -9.23 6.20 -9.40
CA GLN A 211 -8.93 4.77 -9.43
C GLN A 211 -8.54 4.27 -10.83
N VAL A 212 -9.14 4.81 -11.89
CA VAL A 212 -8.69 4.55 -13.26
C VAL A 212 -7.25 5.02 -13.41
N GLU A 213 -6.90 6.20 -12.92
CA GLU A 213 -5.53 6.70 -12.99
C GLU A 213 -4.54 5.86 -12.15
N GLN A 214 -4.91 5.48 -10.94
CA GLN A 214 -4.01 4.86 -9.96
C GLN A 214 -3.85 3.34 -10.14
N LYS A 215 -4.88 2.65 -10.64
CA LYS A 215 -4.90 1.18 -10.78
C LYS A 215 -4.96 0.68 -12.22
N ILE A 216 -5.71 1.36 -13.09
CA ILE A 216 -5.95 0.88 -14.46
C ILE A 216 -4.85 1.37 -15.40
N MET A 217 -4.59 2.68 -15.44
CA MET A 217 -3.59 3.27 -16.34
C MET A 217 -2.20 2.65 -16.24
N PRO A 218 -1.68 2.27 -15.04
CA PRO A 218 -0.39 1.58 -14.94
C PRO A 218 -0.33 0.27 -15.74
N LYS A 219 -1.44 -0.46 -15.86
CA LYS A 219 -1.49 -1.74 -16.61
C LYS A 219 -1.43 -1.56 -18.12
N LEU A 220 -1.74 -0.36 -18.61
CA LEU A 220 -1.65 -0.01 -20.03
C LEU A 220 -0.21 0.33 -20.44
N ARG A 221 0.70 0.56 -19.49
CA ARG A 221 2.12 0.82 -19.80
C ARG A 221 2.74 -0.43 -20.41
N GLY A 222 3.39 -0.28 -21.56
CA GLY A 222 4.02 -1.38 -22.28
C GLY A 222 3.06 -2.26 -23.08
N VAL A 223 1.81 -1.83 -23.29
CA VAL A 223 0.95 -2.40 -24.33
C VAL A 223 1.51 -1.94 -25.67
N ASP A 224 2.15 -2.85 -26.38
CA ASP A 224 2.57 -2.63 -27.76
C ASP A 224 1.37 -2.84 -28.68
N ILE A 225 0.94 -1.78 -29.36
CA ILE A 225 -0.27 -1.75 -30.21
C ILE A 225 -0.14 -2.72 -31.41
N HIS A 226 1.06 -3.29 -31.61
CA HIS A 226 1.40 -4.18 -32.71
C HIS A 226 1.38 -5.68 -32.37
N GLN A 227 1.13 -6.09 -31.12
CA GLN A 227 1.15 -7.52 -30.75
C GLN A 227 -0.10 -8.33 -31.13
N GLN A 228 -1.13 -7.72 -31.73
CA GLN A 228 -2.36 -8.41 -32.13
C GLN A 228 -2.38 -8.97 -33.57
N GLN A 229 -1.23 -9.08 -34.22
CA GLN A 229 -1.13 -9.80 -35.50
C GLN A 229 -0.13 -10.96 -35.40
N ALA A 230 -0.55 -12.05 -34.76
CA ALA A 230 0.03 -13.37 -34.95
C ALA A 230 -1.04 -14.44 -34.77
#